data_AF-A0A813EXP6-F1
#
_entry.id   AF-A0A813EXP6-F1
#
_cell.length_a   1.000
_cell.length_b   1.000
_cell.length_c   1.000
_cell.angle_alpha   90.00
_cell.angle_beta   90.00
_cell.angle_gamma   90.00
#
_symmetry.space_group_name_H-M   'P 1'
#
loop_
_entity.id
_entity.type
_entity.pdbx_description
1 polymer ?
#
loop_
_entity_poly.entity_id
_entity_poly.type
_entity_poly.pdbx_seq_one_letter_code
_entity_poly.pdbx_strand_id
1 'polypeptide(L)'
;DNLPENGALMVFPGSHNVFVACPGKQPDRNWEKSLAVQVHGSPSQAQLTELAKQFGIRHCAGRRGSVLVFDSNLMHGSHSNITPLSRCNLFQVFNAVSNRLGQPFEAECFRPEHIAHRKPEHTNAVG
;
A
#
# COMPACT_ATOMS: atom_id res chain seq x y z
N ASP A 1 -10.22 -11.01 13.83
CA ASP A 1 -9.87 -11.67 12.55
C ASP A 1 -10.00 -10.69 11.41
N ASN A 2 -9.41 -11.02 10.27
CA ASN A 2 -9.55 -10.25 9.04
C ASN A 2 -10.49 -11.01 8.11
N LEU A 3 -11.67 -10.45 7.85
CA LEU A 3 -12.76 -11.09 7.13
C LEU A 3 -13.19 -10.21 5.95
N PRO A 4 -13.75 -10.77 4.87
CA PRO A 4 -14.27 -9.95 3.78
C PRO A 4 -15.24 -8.86 4.27
N GLU A 5 -16.13 -9.18 5.21
CA GLU A 5 -17.18 -8.28 5.68
C GLU A 5 -16.65 -7.10 6.50
N ASN A 6 -15.53 -7.29 7.22
CA ASN A 6 -14.91 -6.22 8.02
C ASN A 6 -13.82 -5.45 7.25
N GLY A 7 -13.77 -5.62 5.93
CA GLY A 7 -12.87 -4.90 5.05
C GLY A 7 -11.51 -5.57 4.89
N ALA A 8 -11.40 -6.90 4.83
CA ALA A 8 -10.13 -7.54 4.51
C ALA A 8 -9.50 -6.92 3.24
N LEU A 9 -8.17 -6.73 3.27
CA LEU A 9 -7.40 -6.21 2.14
C LEU A 9 -7.76 -6.97 0.87
N MET A 10 -8.10 -6.24 -0.18
CA MET A 10 -8.33 -6.77 -1.51
C MET A 10 -7.08 -6.56 -2.35
N VAL A 11 -6.75 -7.53 -3.17
CA VAL A 11 -5.63 -7.47 -4.12
C VAL A 11 -6.07 -7.92 -5.50
N PHE A 12 -5.30 -7.49 -6.51
CA PHE A 12 -5.39 -7.99 -7.88
C PHE A 12 -4.20 -8.95 -8.10
N PRO A 13 -4.39 -10.27 -7.97
CA PRO A 13 -3.28 -11.23 -7.99
C PRO A 13 -2.44 -11.13 -9.28
N GLY A 14 -1.12 -11.04 -9.15
CA GLY A 14 -0.23 -10.91 -10.32
C GLY A 14 -0.04 -9.50 -10.87
N SER A 15 -0.84 -8.51 -10.41
CA SER A 15 -0.74 -7.11 -10.87
C SER A 15 0.60 -6.44 -10.57
N HIS A 16 1.41 -6.97 -9.67
CA HIS A 16 2.78 -6.49 -9.40
C HIS A 16 3.68 -6.49 -10.65
N ASN A 17 3.33 -7.26 -11.69
CA ASN A 17 4.03 -7.28 -12.98
C ASN A 17 3.67 -6.11 -13.91
N VAL A 18 2.78 -5.20 -13.50
CA VAL A 18 2.33 -4.07 -14.30
C VAL A 18 2.48 -2.78 -13.50
N PHE A 19 3.23 -1.82 -14.03
CA PHE A 19 3.30 -0.47 -13.45
C PHE A 19 2.16 0.39 -13.98
N VAL A 20 1.30 0.88 -13.08
CA VAL A 20 0.12 1.67 -13.42
C VAL A 20 0.40 3.15 -13.15
N ALA A 21 0.75 3.89 -14.20
CA ALA A 21 0.96 5.33 -14.10
C ALA A 21 -0.36 6.04 -13.73
N CYS A 22 -0.30 6.86 -12.69
CA CYS A 22 -1.41 7.68 -12.24
C CYS A 22 -1.14 9.15 -12.60
N PRO A 23 -1.99 9.80 -13.41
CA PRO A 23 -1.75 11.17 -13.84
C PRO A 23 -1.92 12.15 -12.68
N GLY A 24 -1.21 13.28 -12.75
CA GLY A 24 -1.38 14.42 -11.86
C GLY A 24 -0.14 14.72 -11.01
N LYS A 25 -0.03 15.99 -10.58
CA LYS A 25 1.01 16.42 -9.65
C LYS A 25 0.54 16.15 -8.22
N GLN A 26 1.41 15.59 -7.39
CA GLN A 26 1.12 15.42 -5.98
C GLN A 26 1.14 16.79 -5.29
N PRO A 27 0.11 17.18 -4.52
CA PRO A 27 0.15 18.40 -3.73
C PRO A 27 1.31 18.36 -2.72
N ASP A 28 1.82 19.54 -2.38
CA ASP A 28 2.79 19.66 -1.30
C ASP A 28 2.19 19.15 0.02
N ARG A 29 3.01 18.48 0.84
CA ARG A 29 2.62 17.93 2.14
C ARG A 29 1.40 16.99 2.13
N ASN A 30 1.07 16.37 0.99
CA ASN A 30 -0.06 15.44 0.87
C ASN A 30 -0.03 14.28 1.90
N TRP A 31 1.15 13.91 2.40
CA TRP A 31 1.33 12.87 3.43
C TRP A 31 0.57 13.14 4.74
N GLU A 32 0.24 14.41 5.03
CA GLU A 32 -0.51 14.78 6.24
C GLU A 32 -1.97 14.31 6.21
N LYS A 33 -2.53 14.13 5.00
CA LYS A 33 -3.94 13.77 4.79
C LYS A 33 -4.12 12.42 4.12
N SER A 34 -3.14 11.99 3.32
CA SER A 34 -3.28 10.82 2.45
C SER A 34 -3.46 9.50 3.19
N LEU A 35 -3.01 9.41 4.45
CA LEU A 35 -3.20 8.22 5.28
C LEU A 35 -4.67 7.98 5.64
N ALA A 36 -5.47 9.06 5.74
CA ALA A 36 -6.90 8.95 5.99
C ALA A 36 -7.69 8.72 4.70
N VAL A 37 -7.37 9.46 3.65
CA VAL A 37 -8.02 9.35 2.33
C VAL A 37 -6.99 9.57 1.23
N GLN A 38 -6.82 8.57 0.36
CA GLN A 38 -5.88 8.64 -0.74
C GLN A 38 -6.59 8.95 -2.07
N VAL A 39 -6.39 10.17 -2.56
CA VAL A 39 -6.97 10.65 -3.85
C VAL A 39 -5.89 10.75 -4.93
N HIS A 40 -4.71 11.26 -4.59
CA HIS A 40 -3.60 11.41 -5.53
C HIS A 40 -2.78 10.13 -5.62
N GLY A 41 -2.33 9.80 -6.84
CA GLY A 41 -1.60 8.55 -7.10
C GLY A 41 -2.49 7.30 -7.07
N SER A 42 -3.81 7.47 -7.16
CA SER A 42 -4.78 6.38 -7.28
C SER A 42 -5.11 6.12 -8.75
N PRO A 43 -5.13 4.86 -9.22
CA PRO A 43 -5.55 4.56 -10.58
C PRO A 43 -6.99 4.99 -10.85
N SER A 44 -7.26 5.36 -12.10
CA SER A 44 -8.62 5.64 -12.57
C SER A 44 -9.50 4.39 -12.52
N GLN A 45 -10.82 4.60 -12.48
CA GLN A 45 -11.78 3.49 -12.53
C GLN A 45 -11.63 2.62 -13.79
N ALA A 46 -11.26 3.22 -14.93
CA ALA A 46 -11.00 2.50 -16.16
C ALA A 46 -9.79 1.56 -16.04
N GLN A 47 -8.68 2.04 -15.46
CA GLN A 47 -7.50 1.22 -15.19
C GLN A 47 -7.81 0.09 -14.20
N LEU A 48 -8.54 0.38 -13.12
CA LEU A 48 -8.95 -0.64 -12.15
C LEU A 48 -9.86 -1.71 -12.80
N THR A 49 -10.75 -1.30 -13.70
CA THR A 49 -11.62 -2.21 -14.45
C THR A 49 -10.81 -3.16 -15.33
N GLU A 50 -9.77 -2.66 -15.99
CA GLU A 50 -8.90 -3.50 -16.82
C GLU A 50 -8.09 -4.49 -15.98
N LEU A 51 -7.49 -4.02 -14.88
CA LEU A 51 -6.79 -4.89 -13.93
C LEU A 51 -7.72 -5.96 -13.35
N ALA A 52 -8.97 -5.62 -13.03
CA ALA A 52 -9.95 -6.57 -12.51
C ALA A 52 -10.28 -7.66 -13.54
N LYS A 53 -10.42 -7.30 -14.82
CA LYS A 53 -10.65 -8.26 -15.91
C LYS A 53 -9.47 -9.19 -16.09
N GLN A 54 -8.26 -8.65 -16.05
CA GLN A 54 -7.04 -9.41 -16.31
C GLN A 54 -6.65 -10.33 -15.15
N PHE A 55 -6.75 -9.85 -13.91
CA PHE A 55 -6.18 -10.50 -12.73
C PHE A 55 -7.23 -11.03 -11.75
N GLY A 56 -8.48 -10.58 -11.87
CA GLY A 56 -9.50 -10.77 -10.85
C GLY A 56 -9.20 -10.01 -9.56
N ILE A 57 -10.07 -10.18 -8.57
CA ILE A 57 -9.94 -9.59 -7.23
C ILE A 57 -10.02 -10.71 -6.19
N ARG A 58 -9.21 -10.60 -5.13
CA ARG A 58 -9.20 -11.55 -4.00
C ARG A 58 -9.12 -10.81 -2.68
N HIS A 59 -9.87 -11.28 -1.67
CA HIS A 59 -9.71 -10.84 -0.29
C HIS A 59 -8.61 -11.66 0.40
N CYS A 60 -7.73 -10.98 1.10
CA CYS A 60 -6.72 -11.56 1.98
C CYS A 60 -7.28 -11.74 3.39
N ALA A 61 -8.27 -12.63 3.53
CA ALA A 61 -8.86 -12.97 4.82
C ALA A 61 -7.98 -13.95 5.62
N GLY A 62 -8.08 -13.90 6.95
CA GLY A 62 -7.26 -14.74 7.83
C GLY A 62 -7.60 -14.55 9.31
N ARG A 63 -7.19 -15.51 10.15
CA ARG A 63 -7.35 -15.42 11.60
C ARG A 63 -6.38 -14.38 12.17
N ARG A 64 -6.67 -13.83 13.35
CA ARG A 64 -5.72 -12.99 14.10
C ARG A 64 -4.38 -13.72 14.22
N GLY A 65 -3.28 -12.99 13.95
CA GLY A 65 -1.92 -13.55 13.97
C GLY A 65 -1.45 -14.09 12.62
N SER A 66 -2.33 -14.19 11.61
CA SER A 66 -1.90 -14.46 10.24
C SER A 66 -1.03 -13.33 9.69
N VAL A 67 -0.04 -13.70 8.89
CA VAL A 67 0.86 -12.77 8.18
C VAL A 67 0.56 -12.81 6.70
N LEU A 68 0.41 -11.64 6.09
CA LEU A 68 0.35 -11.46 4.63
C LEU A 68 1.62 -10.72 4.20
N VAL A 69 2.36 -11.32 3.26
CA VAL A 69 3.49 -10.69 2.60
C VAL A 69 3.12 -10.45 1.14
N PHE A 70 3.32 -9.23 0.65
CA PHE A 70 3.01 -8.86 -0.72
C PHE A 70 4.01 -7.86 -1.28
N ASP A 71 4.17 -7.89 -2.60
CA ASP A 71 5.09 -7.03 -3.35
C ASP A 71 4.68 -5.55 -3.31
N SER A 72 5.66 -4.64 -3.36
CA SER A 72 5.44 -3.19 -3.28
C SER A 72 4.57 -2.62 -4.41
N ASN A 73 4.53 -3.29 -5.57
CA ASN A 73 3.76 -2.87 -6.73
C ASN A 73 2.43 -3.63 -6.88
N LEU A 74 2.08 -4.52 -5.94
CA LEU A 74 0.80 -5.24 -6.01
C LEU A 74 -0.37 -4.26 -5.81
N MET A 75 -1.29 -4.19 -6.78
CA MET A 75 -2.49 -3.37 -6.66
C MET A 75 -3.37 -3.89 -5.54
N HIS A 76 -3.72 -3.00 -4.61
CA HIS A 76 -4.48 -3.36 -3.42
C HIS A 76 -5.38 -2.22 -2.94
N GLY A 77 -6.39 -2.56 -2.15
CA GLY A 77 -7.31 -1.60 -1.55
C GLY A 77 -8.17 -2.25 -0.46
N SER A 78 -8.95 -1.46 0.26
CA SER A 78 -9.91 -1.97 1.25
C SER A 78 -11.16 -1.10 1.22
N HIS A 79 -12.33 -1.70 1.41
CA HIS A 79 -13.56 -0.95 1.56
C HIS A 79 -13.77 -0.50 3.02
N SER A 80 -14.76 0.38 3.22
CA SER A 80 -15.20 0.80 4.54
C SER A 80 -15.79 -0.38 5.33
N ASN A 81 -15.67 -0.31 6.66
CA ASN A 81 -16.24 -1.30 7.57
C ASN A 81 -17.41 -0.68 8.33
N ILE A 82 -18.63 -1.14 8.05
CA ILE A 82 -19.86 -0.73 8.74
C ILE A 82 -20.32 -1.75 9.80
N THR A 83 -19.56 -2.84 9.95
CA THR A 83 -19.86 -3.93 10.89
C THR A 83 -19.31 -3.61 12.29
N PRO A 84 -19.76 -4.30 13.36
CA PRO A 84 -19.16 -4.16 14.69
C PRO A 84 -17.81 -4.89 14.83
N LEU A 85 -17.37 -5.63 13.80
CA LEU A 85 -16.15 -6.45 13.87
C LEU A 85 -14.94 -5.57 13.58
N SER A 86 -14.09 -5.35 14.58
CA SER A 86 -12.89 -4.52 14.42
C SER A 86 -11.86 -5.16 13.47
N ARG A 87 -11.16 -4.31 12.72
CA ARG A 87 -10.04 -4.68 11.85
C ARG A 87 -8.81 -3.86 12.25
N CYS A 88 -7.86 -4.50 12.92
CA CYS A 88 -6.60 -3.90 13.35
C CYS A 88 -5.44 -4.68 12.75
N ASN A 89 -4.64 -4.03 11.91
CA ASN A 89 -3.52 -4.61 11.19
C ASN A 89 -2.26 -3.80 11.51
N LEU A 90 -1.12 -4.49 11.62
CA LEU A 90 0.20 -3.87 11.64
C LEU A 90 0.81 -4.00 10.24
N PHE A 91 1.31 -2.89 9.69
CA PHE A 91 2.01 -2.87 8.42
C PHE A 91 3.48 -2.56 8.64
N GLN A 92 4.36 -3.37 8.05
CA GLN A 92 5.80 -3.14 8.02
C GLN A 92 6.25 -3.25 6.56
N VAL A 93 6.99 -2.24 6.08
CA VAL A 93 7.52 -2.21 4.73
C VAL A 93 9.03 -2.40 4.81
N PHE A 94 9.51 -3.49 4.22
CA PHE A 94 10.94 -3.76 4.10
C PHE A 94 11.41 -3.30 2.72
N ASN A 95 12.57 -2.66 2.68
CA ASN A 95 13.20 -2.25 1.43
C ASN A 95 14.64 -2.75 1.42
N ALA A 96 15.11 -3.21 0.27
CA ALA A 96 16.49 -3.67 0.12
C ALA A 96 17.46 -2.52 0.38
N VAL A 97 18.58 -2.80 1.05
CA VAL A 97 19.63 -1.81 1.32
C VAL A 97 20.26 -1.29 0.01
N SER A 98 20.22 -2.07 -1.06
CA SER A 98 20.61 -1.67 -2.41
C SER A 98 19.60 -0.71 -3.07
N ASN A 99 18.36 -0.63 -2.58
CA ASN A 99 17.27 0.19 -3.11
C ASN A 99 16.95 1.39 -2.19
N ARG A 100 17.97 1.97 -1.54
CA ARG A 100 17.81 3.13 -0.64
C ARG A 100 17.16 4.31 -1.36
N LEU A 101 16.38 5.08 -0.61
CA LEU A 101 15.70 6.27 -1.11
C LEU A 101 16.71 7.32 -1.59
N GLY A 102 16.58 7.76 -2.83
CA GLY A 102 17.28 8.92 -3.40
C GLY A 102 16.44 10.19 -3.32
N GLN A 103 16.71 11.14 -4.22
CA GLN A 103 15.85 12.32 -4.41
C GLN A 103 14.44 11.87 -4.85
N PRO A 104 13.36 12.49 -4.35
CA PRO A 104 12.02 12.18 -4.81
C PRO A 104 11.89 12.44 -6.32
N PHE A 105 11.24 11.53 -7.05
CA PHE A 105 11.08 11.68 -8.50
C PHE A 105 10.25 12.92 -8.89
N GLU A 106 9.26 13.30 -8.09
CA GLU A 106 8.25 14.32 -8.43
C GLU A 106 7.83 15.18 -7.20
N ALA A 107 8.76 15.46 -6.27
CA ALA A 107 8.49 16.32 -5.11
C ALA A 107 9.69 17.22 -4.77
N GLU A 108 9.41 18.46 -4.39
CA GLU A 108 10.43 19.47 -4.05
C GLU A 108 11.08 19.21 -2.68
N CYS A 109 10.37 18.53 -1.78
CA CYS A 109 10.85 18.25 -0.44
C CYS A 109 10.72 16.77 -0.08
N PHE A 110 11.62 16.33 0.80
CA PHE A 110 11.58 15.02 1.40
C PHE A 110 10.40 14.88 2.37
N ARG A 111 9.67 13.76 2.29
CA ARG A 111 8.70 13.40 3.34
C ARG A 111 9.40 13.17 4.70
N PRO A 112 8.71 13.40 5.83
CA PRO A 112 9.26 13.16 7.17
C PRO A 112 9.78 11.73 7.39
N GLU A 113 10.73 11.57 8.32
CA GLU A 113 11.42 10.29 8.58
C GLU A 113 10.50 9.18 9.07
N HIS A 114 9.44 9.51 9.81
CA HIS A 114 8.43 8.54 10.27
C HIS A 114 7.50 8.05 9.15
N ILE A 115 7.56 8.65 7.95
CA ILE A 115 6.83 8.24 6.75
C ILE A 115 7.75 7.53 5.75
N ALA A 116 8.97 8.05 5.56
CA ALA A 116 9.94 7.52 4.62
C ALA A 116 11.34 7.57 5.24
N HIS A 117 11.78 6.43 5.76
CA HIS A 117 13.06 6.30 6.47
C HIS A 117 14.25 6.27 5.51
N ARG A 118 15.31 7.03 5.82
CA ARG A 118 16.52 7.18 4.98
C ARG A 118 17.78 6.69 5.66
N LYS A 119 17.74 6.45 6.97
CA LYS A 119 18.89 6.00 7.75
C LYS A 119 18.87 4.46 7.86
N PRO A 120 19.78 3.72 7.22
CA PRO A 120 19.74 2.26 7.17
C PRO A 120 20.26 1.58 8.46
N GLU A 121 20.78 2.36 9.39
CA GLU A 121 21.28 1.86 10.68
C GLU A 121 20.09 1.43 11.54
N HIS A 122 19.76 0.13 11.55
CA HIS A 122 19.07 -0.65 12.61
C HIS A 122 18.40 -1.95 12.09
N THR A 123 19.04 -2.74 11.22
CA THR A 123 18.53 -4.07 10.84
C THR A 123 19.51 -5.17 11.20
N ASN A 124 19.92 -5.24 12.47
CA ASN A 124 20.46 -6.50 13.00
C ASN A 124 19.25 -7.33 13.41
N ALA A 125 18.86 -8.29 12.57
CA ALA A 125 17.96 -9.33 13.01
C ALA A 125 18.67 -10.05 14.16
N VAL A 126 18.15 -9.90 15.37
CA VAL A 126 18.55 -10.73 16.49
C VAL A 126 18.04 -12.13 16.14
N GLY A 127 18.96 -12.99 15.71
CA GLY A 127 18.73 -14.42 15.58
C GLY A 127 18.62 -15.09 16.93
#